data_AF-A0A6A3H5N9-F1
#
_entry.id   AF-A0A6A3H5N9-F1
#
_cell.length_a   1.000
_cell.length_b   1.000
_cell.length_c   1.000
_cell.angle_alpha   90.00
_cell.angle_beta   90.00
_cell.angle_gamma   90.00
#
_symmetry.space_group_name_H-M   'P 1'
#
loop_
_entity.id
_entity.type
_entity.pdbx_description
1 polymer ?
#
loop_
_entity_poly.entity_id
_entity_poly.type
_entity_poly.pdbx_seq_one_letter_code
_entity_poly.pdbx_strand_id
1 'polypeptide(L)' 'MFQSFVPFAAAAAFVIATASAGASLPDGSWPSSKGLVQFSEVRTIKAGEVFDGKMQTFERSNVKCNGQSESGWQTGV' A
#
# COMPACT_ATOMS: atom_id res chain seq x y z
N MET A 1 -25.05 12.91 46.08
CA MET A 1 -24.94 11.59 45.43
C MET A 1 -25.22 11.78 43.96
N PHE A 2 -24.21 12.08 43.15
CA PHE A 2 -24.30 12.09 41.69
C PHE A 2 -22.98 11.58 41.11
N GLN A 3 -23.13 10.79 40.05
CA GLN A 3 -22.26 9.68 39.70
C GLN A 3 -20.91 10.06 39.10
N SER A 4 -19.95 9.17 39.36
CA SER A 4 -18.67 9.02 38.69
C SER A 4 -18.86 8.82 37.18
N PHE A 5 -18.24 9.68 36.37
CA PHE A 5 -18.08 9.48 34.92
C PHE A 5 -16.77 8.73 34.67
N VAL A 6 -16.89 7.46 34.26
CA VAL A 6 -15.77 6.64 33.77
C VAL A 6 -15.71 6.76 32.24
N PRO A 7 -14.65 7.33 31.63
CA PRO A 7 -14.43 7.18 30.21
C PRO A 7 -13.48 6.00 30.00
N PHE A 8 -13.98 4.78 30.12
CA PHE A 8 -13.21 3.58 29.80
C PHE A 8 -13.99 2.70 28.82
N ALA A 9 -14.41 3.29 27.70
CA ALA A 9 -15.08 2.55 26.63
C ALA A 9 -14.76 3.06 25.21
N ALA A 10 -13.85 4.03 25.05
CA ALA A 10 -13.48 4.56 23.74
C ALA A 10 -12.10 4.09 23.22
N ALA A 11 -11.42 3.17 23.93
CA ALA A 11 -10.09 2.68 23.53
C ALA A 11 -10.14 1.40 22.67
N ALA A 12 -11.25 0.67 22.64
CA ALA A 12 -11.31 -0.64 21.98
C ALA A 12 -11.46 -0.56 20.44
N ALA A 13 -11.91 0.56 19.89
CA ALA A 13 -12.13 0.69 18.44
C ALA A 13 -10.85 1.00 17.64
N PHE A 14 -9.77 1.46 18.29
CA PHE A 14 -8.51 1.81 17.59
C PHE A 14 -7.58 0.61 17.36
N VAL A 15 -7.87 -0.55 17.98
CA VAL A 15 -6.94 -1.71 17.98
C VAL A 15 -7.13 -2.63 16.77
N ILE A 16 -8.24 -2.53 16.03
CA ILE A 16 -8.56 -3.49 14.95
C ILE A 16 -7.91 -3.12 13.61
N ALA A 17 -7.46 -1.87 13.41
CA ALA A 17 -6.93 -1.42 12.12
C ALA A 17 -5.45 -1.77 11.85
N THR A 18 -4.69 -2.24 12.85
CA THR A 18 -3.25 -2.55 12.69
C THR A 18 -2.95 -4.02 12.35
N ALA A 19 -3.96 -4.91 12.36
CA ALA A 19 -3.73 -6.34 12.21
C ALA A 19 -3.42 -6.79 10.76
N SER A 20 -3.77 -5.99 9.74
CA SER A 20 -3.54 -6.36 8.33
C SER A 20 -2.16 -5.96 7.79
N ALA A 21 -1.45 -5.04 8.45
CA ALA A 21 -0.11 -4.62 8.05
C ALA A 21 1.01 -5.52 8.59
N GLY A 22 0.68 -6.46 9.49
CA GLY A 22 1.62 -7.36 10.14
C GLY A 22 1.18 -8.83 10.15
N ALA A 23 0.22 -9.20 9.29
CA ALA A 23 -0.13 -10.60 9.11
C ALA A 23 1.11 -11.34 8.59
N SER A 24 1.78 -12.05 9.50
CA SER A 24 2.89 -12.92 9.17
C SER A 24 2.41 -13.94 8.17
N LEU A 25 3.11 -14.05 7.05
CA LEU A 25 2.92 -15.15 6.12
C LEU A 25 3.13 -16.49 6.87
N PRO A 26 2.55 -17.60 6.41
CA PRO A 26 2.68 -18.90 7.09
C PRO A 26 4.13 -19.33 7.36
N ASP A 27 5.07 -18.89 6.53
CA ASP A 27 6.52 -19.08 6.62
C ASP A 27 7.29 -17.82 7.09
N GLY A 28 6.55 -16.76 7.44
CA GLY A 28 7.08 -15.49 7.93
C GLY A 28 7.83 -14.65 6.90
N SER A 29 7.86 -15.05 5.61
CA SER A 29 8.74 -14.43 4.61
C SER A 29 7.95 -13.94 3.40
N TRP A 30 8.02 -12.65 3.10
CA TRP A 30 7.46 -12.12 1.85
C TRP A 30 8.21 -12.69 0.65
N PRO A 31 7.50 -13.13 -0.42
CA PRO A 31 8.15 -13.58 -1.63
C PRO A 31 9.00 -12.44 -2.21
N SER A 32 10.24 -12.77 -2.56
CA SER A 32 11.13 -11.83 -3.22
C SER A 32 10.60 -11.47 -4.61
N SER A 33 10.83 -10.24 -5.02
CA SER A 33 10.50 -9.79 -6.37
C SER A 33 11.27 -10.60 -7.41
N LYS A 34 10.60 -10.95 -8.51
CA LYS A 34 11.16 -11.72 -9.63
C LYS A 34 11.87 -10.86 -10.67
N GLY A 35 11.91 -9.54 -10.48
CA GLY A 35 12.64 -8.63 -11.35
C GLY A 35 12.17 -7.19 -11.26
N LEU A 36 12.87 -6.29 -11.94
CA LEU A 36 12.59 -4.87 -11.98
C LEU A 36 12.24 -4.45 -13.40
N VAL A 37 11.08 -3.82 -13.56
CA VAL A 37 10.60 -3.27 -14.84
C VAL A 37 10.45 -1.77 -14.67
N GLN A 38 11.18 -1.01 -15.48
CA GLN A 38 11.09 0.44 -15.46
C GLN A 38 10.33 0.96 -16.69
N PHE A 39 9.31 1.78 -16.46
CA PHE A 39 8.60 2.45 -17.54
C PHE A 39 9.10 3.89 -17.72
N SER A 40 9.30 4.29 -18.97
CA SER A 40 9.58 5.69 -19.33
C SER A 40 8.33 6.57 -19.31
N GLU A 41 7.16 5.96 -19.42
CA GLU A 41 5.84 6.59 -19.48
C GLU A 41 4.82 5.78 -18.66
N VAL A 42 3.62 6.33 -18.44
CA VAL A 42 2.58 5.67 -17.63
C VAL A 42 2.07 4.45 -18.39
N ARG A 43 2.01 3.27 -17.75
CA ARG A 43 1.40 2.09 -18.35
C ARG A 43 -0.11 2.09 -18.11
N THR A 44 -0.88 2.59 -19.08
CA THR A 44 -2.34 2.52 -19.02
C THR A 44 -2.85 1.14 -19.45
N ILE A 45 -3.48 0.42 -18.52
CA ILE A 45 -4.18 -0.84 -18.79
C ILE A 45 -5.56 -0.53 -19.34
N LYS A 46 -5.89 -1.06 -20.52
CA LYS A 46 -7.19 -0.78 -21.16
C LYS A 46 -8.33 -1.55 -20.48
N ALA A 47 -9.55 -1.07 -20.68
CA ALA A 47 -10.73 -1.80 -20.23
C ALA A 47 -10.77 -3.21 -20.83
N GLY A 48 -10.88 -4.23 -19.97
CA GLY A 48 -10.85 -5.64 -20.37
C GLY A 48 -9.45 -6.24 -20.56
N GLU A 49 -8.38 -5.46 -20.42
CA GLU A 49 -7.01 -5.99 -20.42
C GLU A 49 -6.67 -6.56 -19.03
N VAL A 50 -6.16 -7.79 -19.01
CA VAL A 50 -5.64 -8.40 -17.79
C VAL A 50 -4.16 -8.03 -17.66
N PHE A 51 -3.80 -7.42 -16.54
CA PHE A 51 -2.41 -7.20 -16.18
C PHE A 51 -1.96 -8.21 -15.12
N ASP A 52 -1.01 -9.07 -15.50
CA ASP A 52 -0.30 -9.96 -14.57
C ASP A 52 1.10 -9.38 -14.29
N GLY A 53 1.29 -8.89 -13.06
CA GLY A 53 2.55 -8.34 -12.61
C GLY A 53 3.65 -9.38 -12.36
N LYS A 54 3.35 -10.68 -12.39
CA LYS A 54 4.31 -11.80 -12.24
C LYS A 54 5.27 -11.69 -11.05
N MET A 55 4.84 -11.03 -9.96
CA MET A 55 5.66 -10.65 -8.80
C MET A 55 6.91 -9.83 -9.15
N GLN A 56 6.83 -8.98 -10.16
CA GLN A 56 7.88 -8.03 -10.51
C GLN A 56 7.65 -6.69 -9.79
N THR A 57 8.75 -5.97 -9.57
CA THR A 57 8.74 -4.59 -9.13
C THR A 57 8.61 -3.69 -10.36
N PHE A 58 7.66 -2.77 -10.34
CA PHE A 58 7.46 -1.79 -11.40
C PHE A 58 7.84 -0.40 -10.86
N GLU A 59 8.58 0.36 -11.63
CA GLU A 59 8.96 1.73 -11.29
C GLU A 59 9.02 2.64 -12.51
N ARG A 60 9.16 3.93 -12.27
CA ARG A 60 9.37 4.94 -13.30
C ARG A 60 10.84 5.29 -13.40
N SER A 61 11.41 5.15 -14.59
CA SER A 61 12.84 5.48 -14.81
C SER A 61 13.13 6.98 -14.73
N ASN A 62 12.10 7.81 -14.93
CA ASN A 62 12.21 9.26 -15.07
C ASN A 62 11.46 10.05 -14.00
N VAL A 63 10.89 9.39 -12.98
CA VAL A 63 10.16 10.05 -11.90
C VAL A 63 10.88 9.80 -10.59
N LYS A 64 11.12 10.88 -9.83
CA LYS A 64 11.68 10.81 -8.48
C LYS A 64 10.59 11.15 -7.47
N CYS A 65 10.51 10.36 -6.40
CA CYS A 65 9.61 10.65 -5.28
C CYS A 65 10.13 11.88 -4.52
N ASN A 66 9.27 12.90 -4.38
CA ASN A 66 9.61 14.16 -3.72
C ASN A 66 9.01 14.25 -2.30
N GLY A 67 9.02 13.12 -1.58
CA GLY A 67 8.43 13.00 -0.25
C GLY A 67 6.90 13.03 -0.29
N GLN A 68 6.28 13.94 0.48
CA GLN A 68 4.82 14.10 0.60
C GLN A 68 4.21 14.99 -0.49
N SER A 69 5.02 15.52 -1.42
CA SER A 69 4.49 16.32 -2.52
C SER A 69 3.71 15.43 -3.47
N GLU A 70 2.40 15.63 -3.52
CA GLU A 70 1.52 14.90 -4.42
C GLU A 70 1.79 15.29 -5.88
N SER A 71 1.65 14.32 -6.78
CA SER A 71 1.73 14.50 -8.23
C SER A 71 0.53 13.83 -8.90
N GLY A 72 0.23 14.24 -10.13
CA GLY A 72 -0.93 13.73 -10.88
C GLY A 72 -0.72 12.31 -11.42
N TRP A 73 -1.68 11.83 -12.21
CA TRP A 73 -1.62 10.50 -12.82
C TRP A 73 -0.40 10.28 -13.74
N GLN A 74 0.22 11.35 -14.24
CA GLN A 74 1.34 11.32 -15.18
C GLN A 74 2.63 10.72 -14.58
N THR A 75 2.74 10.72 -13.26
CA THR A 75 3.86 10.12 -12.51
C THR A 75 3.56 8.69 -12.04
N GLY A 76 2.41 8.14 -12.44
CA GLY A 76 2.03 6.75 -12.17
C GLY A 76 2.93 5.74 -12.88
N VAL A 77 2.85 4.50 -12.40
CA VAL A 77 3.64 3.34 -12.85
C VAL A 77 2.76 2.34 -13.58
#